data_AF-A0A7S4KYY8-F1
#
_entry.id   AF-A0A7S4KYY8-F1
#
_cell.length_a   1.000
_cell.length_b   1.000
_cell.length_c   1.000
_cell.angle_alpha   90.00
_cell.angle_beta   90.00
_cell.angle_gamma   90.00
#
_symmetry.space_group_name_H-M   'P 1'
#
loop_
_entity.id
_entity.type
_entity.pdbx_description
1 polymer ?
#
loop_
_entity_poly.entity_id
_entity_poly.type
_entity_poly.pdbx_seq_one_letter_code
_entity_poly.pdbx_strand_id
1 'polypeptide(L)'
;TFTGVQDMAVDTFLKLARRCGSILTEEEVEDDVVHPPYIQTYLESIDDVLDVLSKPFVYVLYEALGIVVGQAAPEVQEHGLIKLLFRTIDEKWAFSVRFLNENPKLMHDQEFLQDVIFTLKCMTHAGRGIGSGFVQYLRGQLNSILAMYSSVNELLHDEISVSSQGTILNQHRIKLFRLVKKEILKALGEAFSGTNDPESISRHILPYVFKTILPDYAQSGESFRDAQFLVLLTLIVEKLRSNVKDSVQDICVFAVCPTLEMISRNMQDFPDLRTHIFKLLRALTRNCFGPFLQCAESSPMIVEGILWAIKHAASEISSSGVEILFDFLRQIMHSDIAENFYVAYFCTILTEIFAALTDTLHTTDFVGHVRILLLLLQIAGTAKRIAPDQPVDVKSIDYVRNYLQKILGNAYPNMNVDQIAEFLRATCSLGVGLNEMLVLMRDFIIESKEWGAKEMKTFQKAEETPLWKEFSRTEECAARSERNIRPDRLNNLPGFMLDKHQTSYSEALNEF
;
A
#
# COMPACT_ATOMS: atom_id res chain seq x y z
N THR A 1 38.12 1.61 20.14
CA THR A 1 37.41 0.59 19.31
C THR A 1 37.56 0.97 17.85
N PHE A 2 37.86 0.01 16.96
CA PHE A 2 37.93 0.27 15.51
C PHE A 2 36.55 0.06 14.89
N THR A 3 35.94 1.12 14.33
CA THR A 3 34.56 1.09 13.81
C THR A 3 34.33 -0.01 12.78
N GLY A 4 35.30 -0.26 11.89
CA GLY A 4 35.20 -1.32 10.89
C GLY A 4 35.18 -2.74 11.48
N VAL A 5 35.79 -2.96 12.65
CA VAL A 5 35.76 -4.26 13.34
C VAL A 5 34.39 -4.50 13.98
N GLN A 6 33.79 -3.45 14.55
CA GLN A 6 32.43 -3.55 15.11
C GLN A 6 31.39 -3.86 14.03
N ASP A 7 31.51 -3.18 12.88
CA ASP A 7 30.64 -3.41 11.72
C ASP A 7 30.72 -4.87 11.25
N MET A 8 31.94 -5.36 10.99
CA MET A 8 32.16 -6.75 10.57
C MET A 8 31.65 -7.75 11.61
N ALA A 9 31.85 -7.50 12.91
CA ALA A 9 31.38 -8.39 13.96
C ALA A 9 29.85 -8.51 13.99
N VAL A 10 29.14 -7.37 13.96
CA VAL A 10 27.67 -7.36 14.02
C VAL A 10 27.04 -7.85 12.72
N ASP A 11 27.58 -7.52 11.56
CA ASP A 11 27.11 -8.06 10.27
C ASP A 11 27.34 -9.58 10.17
N THR A 12 28.49 -10.06 10.64
CA THR A 12 28.76 -11.51 10.70
C THR A 12 27.79 -12.19 11.65
N PHE A 13 27.55 -11.62 12.83
CA PHE A 13 26.59 -12.16 13.79
C PHE A 13 25.17 -12.21 13.22
N LEU A 14 24.72 -11.14 12.54
CA LEU A 14 23.41 -11.14 11.86
C LEU A 14 23.30 -12.23 10.79
N LYS A 15 24.36 -12.46 10.00
CA LYS A 15 24.39 -13.54 9.01
C LYS A 15 24.32 -14.92 9.65
N LEU A 16 24.99 -15.12 10.79
CA LEU A 16 24.93 -16.35 11.58
C LEU A 16 23.54 -16.55 12.19
N ALA A 17 22.98 -15.54 12.84
CA ALA A 17 21.62 -15.57 13.39
C ALA A 17 20.57 -16.03 12.35
N ARG A 18 20.67 -15.54 11.11
CA ARG A 18 19.78 -15.94 10.01
C ARG A 18 19.94 -17.39 9.55
N ARG A 19 21.13 -17.97 9.67
CA ARG A 19 21.46 -19.31 9.12
C ARG A 19 21.41 -20.42 10.16
N CYS A 20 21.82 -20.12 11.39
CA CYS A 20 22.05 -21.10 12.44
C CYS A 20 21.66 -20.58 13.83
N GLY A 21 20.71 -19.63 13.90
CA GLY A 21 20.23 -19.07 15.17
C GLY A 21 19.59 -20.11 16.09
N SER A 22 18.89 -21.10 15.54
CA SER A 22 18.24 -22.18 16.30
C SER A 22 19.19 -22.94 17.23
N ILE A 23 20.47 -23.09 16.83
CA ILE A 23 21.49 -23.77 17.64
C ILE A 23 21.68 -23.04 18.97
N LEU A 24 21.58 -21.71 18.99
CA LEU A 24 21.75 -20.90 20.20
C LEU A 24 20.56 -21.00 21.16
N THR A 25 19.44 -21.55 20.68
CA THR A 25 18.19 -21.71 21.43
C THR A 25 17.97 -23.14 21.93
N GLU A 26 18.83 -24.07 21.53
CA GLU A 26 18.81 -25.46 21.98
C GLU A 26 19.51 -25.58 23.35
N GLU A 27 19.05 -26.52 24.17
CA GLU A 27 19.71 -26.85 25.43
C GLU A 27 21.06 -27.53 25.13
N GLU A 28 22.10 -27.16 25.88
CA GLU A 28 23.41 -27.77 25.75
C GLU A 28 23.53 -28.94 26.72
N VAL A 29 23.96 -30.10 26.22
CA VAL A 29 24.22 -31.29 27.06
C VAL A 29 25.74 -31.49 27.15
N GLU A 30 26.30 -31.19 28.32
CA GLU A 30 27.72 -31.40 28.62
C GLU A 30 27.83 -32.28 29.87
N ASP A 31 28.60 -33.38 29.79
CA ASP A 31 28.82 -34.32 30.90
C ASP A 31 27.55 -34.80 31.64
N ASP A 32 26.49 -35.16 30.89
CA ASP A 32 25.16 -35.56 31.39
C ASP A 32 24.41 -34.47 32.20
N VAL A 33 24.88 -33.23 32.14
CA VAL A 33 24.21 -32.05 32.71
C VAL A 33 23.55 -31.25 31.57
N VAL A 34 22.26 -30.94 31.74
CA VAL A 34 21.51 -30.10 30.82
C VAL A 34 21.67 -28.64 31.23
N HIS A 35 22.25 -27.83 30.35
CA HIS A 35 22.42 -26.40 30.50
C HIS A 35 21.32 -25.65 29.73
N PRO A 36 20.86 -24.49 30.25
CA PRO A 36 19.90 -23.67 29.52
C PRO A 36 20.50 -23.19 28.19
N PRO A 37 19.66 -22.82 27.22
CA PRO A 37 20.15 -22.34 25.93
C PRO A 37 21.13 -21.18 26.07
N TYR A 38 22.26 -21.24 25.35
CA TYR A 38 23.32 -20.23 25.42
C TYR A 38 22.82 -18.80 25.19
N ILE A 39 21.79 -18.63 24.36
CA ILE A 39 21.16 -17.33 24.14
C ILE A 39 20.70 -16.67 25.44
N GLN A 40 20.27 -17.43 26.44
CA GLN A 40 19.84 -16.88 27.72
C GLN A 40 21.02 -16.21 28.45
N THR A 41 22.15 -16.91 28.57
CA THR A 41 23.37 -16.36 29.18
C THR A 41 23.89 -15.14 28.43
N TYR A 42 23.79 -15.15 27.10
CA TYR A 42 24.18 -14.00 26.29
C TYR A 42 23.26 -12.79 26.52
N LEU A 43 21.94 -13.00 26.59
CA LEU A 43 20.99 -11.92 26.85
C LEU A 43 21.07 -11.39 28.29
N GLU A 44 21.47 -12.20 29.27
CA GLU A 44 21.74 -11.77 30.65
C GLU A 44 22.96 -10.84 30.72
N SER A 45 23.98 -11.07 29.88
CA SER A 45 25.22 -10.27 29.81
C SER A 45 25.22 -9.21 28.68
N ILE A 46 24.06 -8.93 28.08
CA ILE A 46 23.96 -8.06 26.91
C ILE A 46 24.43 -6.62 27.18
N ASP A 47 24.27 -6.12 28.40
CA ASP A 47 24.59 -4.73 28.75
C ASP A 47 26.09 -4.43 28.54
N ASP A 48 26.97 -5.39 28.83
CA ASP A 48 28.42 -5.28 28.60
C ASP A 48 28.75 -5.08 27.11
N VAL A 49 27.96 -5.71 26.23
CA VAL A 49 28.10 -5.58 24.78
C VAL A 49 27.52 -4.26 24.27
N LEU A 50 26.39 -3.83 24.84
CA LEU A 50 25.74 -2.57 24.46
C LEU A 50 26.61 -1.36 24.79
N ASP A 51 27.36 -1.39 25.89
CA ASP A 51 28.21 -0.28 26.34
C ASP A 51 29.40 0.00 25.42
N VAL A 52 29.88 -1.01 24.70
CA VAL A 52 31.03 -0.86 23.79
C VAL A 52 30.60 -0.60 22.34
N LEU A 53 29.35 -0.86 21.98
CA LEU A 53 28.84 -0.72 20.62
C LEU A 53 28.35 0.69 20.29
N SER A 54 28.63 1.11 19.05
CA SER A 54 28.06 2.35 18.52
C SER A 54 26.55 2.19 18.28
N LYS A 55 25.76 3.26 18.50
CA LYS A 55 24.28 3.23 18.38
C LYS A 55 23.72 2.52 17.13
N PRO A 56 24.25 2.73 15.91
CA PRO A 56 23.74 2.03 14.72
C PRO A 56 23.89 0.51 14.79
N PHE A 57 25.01 0.02 15.36
CA PHE A 57 25.29 -1.41 15.49
C PHE A 57 24.45 -2.07 16.58
N VAL A 58 24.02 -1.31 17.59
CA VAL A 58 23.07 -1.80 18.59
C VAL A 58 21.74 -2.21 17.93
N TYR A 59 21.24 -1.45 16.96
CA TYR A 59 20.01 -1.80 16.24
C TYR A 59 20.14 -3.12 15.47
N VAL A 60 21.27 -3.29 14.78
CA VAL A 60 21.55 -4.51 13.99
C VAL A 60 21.73 -5.71 14.93
N LEU A 61 22.37 -5.52 16.09
CA LEU A 61 22.47 -6.55 17.11
C LEU A 61 21.08 -6.96 17.63
N TYR A 62 20.21 -6.01 17.98
CA TYR A 62 18.84 -6.32 18.41
C TYR A 62 18.04 -7.05 17.32
N GLU A 63 18.21 -6.70 16.05
CA GLU A 63 17.60 -7.45 14.94
C GLU A 63 18.12 -8.89 14.88
N ALA A 64 19.44 -9.09 14.98
CA ALA A 64 20.05 -10.42 14.98
C ALA A 64 19.56 -11.28 16.16
N LEU A 65 19.53 -10.71 17.38
CA LEU A 65 19.03 -11.39 18.57
C LEU A 65 17.53 -11.69 18.47
N GLY A 66 16.75 -10.76 17.91
CA GLY A 66 15.35 -10.99 17.62
C GLY A 66 15.14 -12.18 16.68
N ILE A 67 15.98 -12.33 15.65
CA ILE A 67 15.95 -13.48 14.73
C ILE A 67 16.27 -14.79 15.47
N VAL A 68 17.28 -14.79 16.35
CA VAL A 68 17.62 -15.98 17.15
C VAL A 68 16.44 -16.35 18.06
N VAL A 69 15.91 -15.40 18.82
CA VAL A 69 14.77 -15.64 19.72
C VAL A 69 13.54 -16.10 18.92
N GLY A 70 13.27 -15.52 17.76
CA GLY A 70 12.16 -15.90 16.88
C GLY A 70 12.26 -17.31 16.29
N GLN A 71 13.46 -17.91 16.28
CA GLN A 71 13.68 -19.30 15.85
C GLN A 71 13.51 -20.32 16.98
N ALA A 72 13.47 -19.88 18.24
CA ALA A 72 13.26 -20.78 19.38
C ALA A 72 11.86 -21.41 19.34
N ALA A 73 11.69 -22.57 19.98
CA ALA A 73 10.37 -23.18 20.15
C ALA A 73 9.41 -22.21 20.87
N PRO A 74 8.11 -22.18 20.54
CA PRO A 74 7.14 -21.25 21.13
C PRO A 74 7.13 -21.28 22.66
N GLU A 75 7.27 -22.48 23.24
CA GLU A 75 7.38 -22.65 24.69
C GLU A 75 8.57 -21.87 25.23
N VAL A 76 9.77 -22.02 24.68
CA VAL A 76 10.98 -21.31 25.14
C VAL A 76 10.86 -19.79 24.93
N GLN A 77 10.21 -19.35 23.86
CA GLN A 77 9.89 -17.93 23.64
C GLN A 77 9.00 -17.37 24.75
N GLU A 78 7.91 -18.09 25.07
CA GLU A 78 6.94 -17.75 26.12
C GLU A 78 7.53 -17.87 27.53
N HIS A 79 8.45 -18.80 27.76
CA HIS A 79 9.13 -19.03 29.04
C HIS A 79 10.14 -17.94 29.42
N GLY A 80 10.36 -16.94 28.55
CA GLY A 80 10.97 -15.67 28.97
C GLY A 80 12.02 -15.08 28.04
N LEU A 81 12.40 -15.73 26.93
CA LEU A 81 13.43 -15.17 26.03
C LEU A 81 13.02 -13.81 25.45
N ILE A 82 11.75 -13.62 25.09
CA ILE A 82 11.24 -12.31 24.63
C ILE A 82 11.40 -11.28 25.75
N LYS A 83 11.01 -11.63 26.98
CA LYS A 83 11.12 -10.73 28.13
C LYS A 83 12.59 -10.37 28.43
N LEU A 84 13.49 -11.32 28.30
CA LEU A 84 14.91 -11.11 28.54
C LEU A 84 15.55 -10.23 27.44
N LEU A 85 15.20 -10.47 26.17
CA LEU A 85 15.63 -9.65 25.03
C LEU A 85 15.20 -8.19 25.17
N PHE A 86 13.97 -7.95 25.63
CA PHE A 86 13.44 -6.60 25.81
C PHE A 86 13.78 -5.97 27.16
N ARG A 87 14.45 -6.67 28.10
CA ARG A 87 14.71 -6.17 29.47
C ARG A 87 15.25 -4.74 29.52
N THR A 88 16.40 -4.49 28.88
CA THR A 88 17.05 -3.17 28.87
C THR A 88 16.21 -2.13 28.11
N ILE A 89 15.46 -2.55 27.09
CA ILE A 89 14.55 -1.67 26.32
C ILE A 89 13.38 -1.26 27.21
N ASP A 90 12.76 -2.20 27.91
CA ASP A 90 11.62 -2.00 28.79
C ASP A 90 11.99 -1.11 29.98
N GLU A 91 13.18 -1.29 30.57
CA GLU A 91 13.69 -0.45 31.65
C GLU A 91 13.83 1.02 31.18
N LYS A 92 14.47 1.24 30.03
CA LYS A 92 14.63 2.59 29.45
C LYS A 92 13.30 3.21 29.02
N TRP A 93 12.40 2.41 28.47
CA TRP A 93 11.07 2.85 28.06
C TRP A 93 10.21 3.23 29.26
N ALA A 94 10.14 2.36 30.27
CA ALA A 94 9.39 2.61 31.50
C ALA A 94 9.92 3.85 32.24
N PHE A 95 11.24 4.03 32.28
CA PHE A 95 11.86 5.25 32.80
C PHE A 95 11.37 6.49 32.02
N SER A 96 11.43 6.45 30.69
CA SER A 96 11.00 7.56 29.84
C SER A 96 9.53 7.93 30.04
N VAL A 97 8.65 6.93 30.10
CA VAL A 97 7.21 7.13 30.33
C VAL A 97 6.94 7.69 31.72
N ARG A 98 7.58 7.15 32.76
CA ARG A 98 7.39 7.63 34.14
C ARG A 98 7.87 9.07 34.28
N PHE A 99 9.05 9.35 33.75
CA PHE A 99 9.68 10.66 33.87
C PHE A 99 8.91 11.73 33.10
N LEU A 100 8.31 11.38 31.95
CA LEU A 100 7.37 12.24 31.22
C LEU A 100 6.10 12.56 32.05
N ASN A 101 5.52 11.56 32.70
CA ASN A 101 4.33 11.76 33.54
C ASN A 101 4.62 12.65 34.77
N GLU A 102 5.82 12.56 35.33
CA GLU A 102 6.26 13.38 36.47
C GLU A 102 6.61 14.81 36.04
N ASN A 103 7.28 14.99 34.88
CA ASN A 103 7.77 16.27 34.39
C ASN A 103 7.52 16.45 32.87
N PRO A 104 6.33 16.91 32.46
CA PRO A 104 6.00 17.08 31.04
C PRO A 104 6.96 18.01 30.25
N LYS A 105 7.64 18.93 30.95
CA LYS A 105 8.61 19.87 30.35
C LYS A 105 9.84 19.20 29.74
N LEU A 106 10.12 17.94 30.08
CA LEU A 106 11.26 17.20 29.54
C LEU A 106 11.12 16.88 28.05
N MET A 107 9.91 16.95 27.49
CA MET A 107 9.74 16.86 26.04
C MET A 107 10.36 18.04 25.28
N HIS A 108 10.78 19.10 25.99
CA HIS A 108 11.59 20.16 25.41
C HIS A 108 13.09 19.84 25.41
N ASP A 109 13.52 18.81 26.14
CA ASP A 109 14.90 18.35 26.18
C ASP A 109 15.22 17.48 24.95
N GLN A 110 16.25 17.91 24.23
CA GLN A 110 16.71 17.24 23.03
C GLN A 110 17.34 15.88 23.34
N GLU A 111 18.11 15.75 24.42
CA GLU A 111 18.80 14.49 24.74
C GLU A 111 17.76 13.42 25.10
N PHE A 112 16.77 13.79 25.90
CA PHE A 112 15.63 12.94 26.23
C PHE A 112 14.90 12.43 24.97
N LEU A 113 14.55 13.31 24.03
CA LEU A 113 13.89 12.91 22.78
C LEU A 113 14.75 11.95 21.95
N GLN A 114 16.07 12.18 21.91
CA GLN A 114 17.00 11.28 21.20
C GLN A 114 17.07 9.90 21.85
N ASP A 115 16.98 9.81 23.17
CA ASP A 115 16.97 8.54 23.90
C ASP A 115 15.65 7.79 23.73
N VAL A 116 14.51 8.50 23.68
CA VAL A 116 13.21 7.93 23.30
C VAL A 116 13.28 7.35 21.88
N ILE A 117 13.82 8.11 20.91
CA ILE A 117 14.00 7.65 19.53
C ILE A 117 14.91 6.42 19.47
N PHE A 118 16.01 6.43 20.22
CA PHE A 118 16.94 5.30 20.28
C PHE A 118 16.24 4.04 20.80
N THR A 119 15.48 4.17 21.89
CA THR A 119 14.73 3.07 22.51
C THR A 119 13.68 2.49 21.55
N LEU A 120 12.91 3.34 20.87
CA LEU A 120 11.93 2.92 19.87
C LEU A 120 12.57 2.19 18.68
N LYS A 121 13.76 2.63 18.23
CA LYS A 121 14.49 1.94 17.17
C LYS A 121 14.98 0.57 17.61
N CYS A 122 15.55 0.44 18.80
CA CYS A 122 15.91 -0.87 19.37
C CYS A 122 14.69 -1.79 19.43
N MET A 123 13.55 -1.27 19.90
CA MET A 123 12.29 -2.00 19.96
C MET A 123 11.83 -2.48 18.58
N THR A 124 11.86 -1.60 17.59
CA THR A 124 11.45 -1.89 16.20
C THR A 124 12.35 -2.95 15.56
N HIS A 125 13.68 -2.84 15.73
CA HIS A 125 14.62 -3.79 15.16
C HIS A 125 14.55 -5.17 15.83
N ALA A 126 14.42 -5.22 17.16
CA ALA A 126 14.16 -6.48 17.87
C ALA A 126 12.84 -7.11 17.40
N GLY A 127 11.77 -6.31 17.30
CA GLY A 127 10.46 -6.76 16.83
C GLY A 127 10.47 -7.34 15.41
N ARG A 128 11.19 -6.69 14.48
CA ARG A 128 11.39 -7.19 13.12
C ARG A 128 12.02 -8.57 13.10
N GLY A 129 13.03 -8.80 13.96
CA GLY A 129 13.72 -10.07 14.03
C GLY A 129 12.82 -11.21 14.54
N ILE A 130 12.02 -10.94 15.58
CA ILE A 130 11.17 -11.95 16.23
C ILE A 130 9.96 -12.34 15.37
N GLY A 131 9.36 -11.40 14.63
CA GLY A 131 8.14 -11.65 13.87
C GLY A 131 6.90 -11.73 14.76
N SER A 132 6.17 -12.85 14.74
CA SER A 132 4.85 -12.96 15.41
C SER A 132 4.89 -12.80 16.92
N GLY A 133 5.98 -13.21 17.58
CA GLY A 133 6.16 -13.00 19.02
C GLY A 133 6.15 -11.52 19.43
N PHE A 134 6.49 -10.61 18.51
CA PHE A 134 6.45 -9.18 18.77
C PHE A 134 5.03 -8.63 18.98
N VAL A 135 4.00 -9.28 18.42
CA VAL A 135 2.61 -8.84 18.56
C VAL A 135 2.17 -8.86 20.03
N GLN A 136 2.49 -9.93 20.75
CA GLN A 136 2.14 -10.07 22.17
C GLN A 136 2.91 -9.06 23.03
N TYR A 137 4.20 -8.88 22.76
CA TYR A 137 5.02 -7.87 23.44
C TYR A 137 4.45 -6.46 23.21
N LEU A 138 4.22 -6.07 21.95
CA LEU A 138 3.69 -4.75 21.61
C LEU A 138 2.33 -4.52 22.25
N ARG A 139 1.46 -5.53 22.30
CA ARG A 139 0.15 -5.43 22.97
C ARG A 139 0.28 -4.99 24.42
N GLY A 140 1.29 -5.50 25.15
CA GLY A 140 1.57 -5.10 26.53
C GLY A 140 1.99 -3.64 26.65
N GLN A 141 2.75 -3.13 25.68
CA GLN A 141 3.26 -1.75 25.67
C GLN A 141 2.33 -0.74 24.97
N LEU A 142 1.29 -1.20 24.27
CA LEU A 142 0.47 -0.41 23.35
C LEU A 142 -0.04 0.90 23.94
N ASN A 143 -0.59 0.86 25.16
CA ASN A 143 -1.13 2.05 25.82
C ASN A 143 -0.06 3.12 26.04
N SER A 144 1.14 2.73 26.47
CA SER A 144 2.25 3.67 26.71
C SER A 144 2.79 4.25 25.40
N ILE A 145 2.85 3.44 24.34
CA ILE A 145 3.28 3.85 23.00
C ILE A 145 2.30 4.87 22.42
N LEU A 146 0.99 4.60 22.50
CA LEU A 146 -0.04 5.52 22.02
C LEU A 146 -0.13 6.78 22.87
N ALA A 147 0.07 6.69 24.19
CA ALA A 147 0.15 7.87 25.06
C ALA A 147 1.34 8.76 24.68
N MET A 148 2.52 8.18 24.46
CA MET A 148 3.70 8.91 23.98
C MET A 148 3.42 9.59 22.64
N TYR A 149 2.77 8.88 21.70
CA TYR A 149 2.37 9.46 20.42
C TYR A 149 1.49 10.69 20.60
N SER A 150 0.44 10.59 21.41
CA SER A 150 -0.48 11.70 21.68
C SER A 150 0.22 12.88 22.34
N SER A 151 1.05 12.65 23.38
CA SER A 151 1.78 13.72 24.06
C SER A 151 2.76 14.45 23.14
N VAL A 152 3.51 13.72 22.31
CA VAL A 152 4.39 14.34 21.31
C VAL A 152 3.57 15.11 20.28
N ASN A 153 2.39 14.60 19.92
CA ASN A 153 1.53 15.26 18.94
C ASN A 153 0.97 16.60 19.44
N GLU A 154 0.46 16.63 20.67
CA GLU A 154 -0.03 17.86 21.32
C GLU A 154 1.08 18.92 21.35
N LEU A 155 2.29 18.54 21.77
CA LEU A 155 3.44 19.44 21.81
C LEU A 155 3.90 19.90 20.42
N LEU A 156 3.79 19.03 19.41
CA LEU A 156 4.05 19.41 18.02
C LEU A 156 3.06 20.48 17.56
N HIS A 157 1.77 20.31 17.85
CA HIS A 157 0.75 21.30 17.52
C HIS A 157 0.95 22.62 18.26
N ASP A 158 1.29 22.57 19.56
CA ASP A 158 1.62 23.76 20.35
C ASP A 158 2.79 24.53 19.73
N GLU A 159 3.87 23.83 19.37
CA GLU A 159 5.05 24.43 18.74
C GLU A 159 4.73 25.06 17.38
N ILE A 160 3.86 24.43 16.59
CA ILE A 160 3.40 24.96 15.31
C ILE A 160 2.51 26.20 15.54
N SER A 161 1.63 26.18 16.54
CA SER A 161 0.72 27.30 16.83
C SER A 161 1.45 28.56 17.26
N VAL A 162 2.49 28.44 18.10
CA VAL A 162 3.33 29.57 18.54
C VAL A 162 4.01 30.27 17.36
N SER A 163 4.31 29.54 16.28
CA SER A 163 4.93 30.11 15.07
C SER A 163 4.02 31.05 14.29
N SER A 164 2.70 30.80 14.31
CA SER A 164 1.70 31.67 13.69
C SER A 164 1.61 33.06 14.34
N GLN A 165 2.21 33.22 15.52
CA GLN A 165 2.25 34.47 16.29
C GLN A 165 3.56 35.28 16.08
N GLY A 166 4.38 34.91 15.09
CA GLY A 166 5.57 35.68 14.68
C GLY A 166 6.88 35.32 15.41
N THR A 167 6.91 34.23 16.18
CA THR A 167 8.14 33.72 16.82
C THR A 167 8.89 32.76 15.87
N ILE A 168 10.24 32.73 15.97
CA ILE A 168 11.09 31.82 15.19
C ILE A 168 10.79 30.36 15.56
N LEU A 169 10.45 29.54 14.57
CA LEU A 169 10.25 28.09 14.70
C LEU A 169 11.49 27.39 15.25
N ASN A 170 11.35 26.59 16.32
CA ASN A 170 12.38 25.63 16.68
C ASN A 170 12.31 24.40 15.75
N GLN A 171 12.84 24.58 14.54
CA GLN A 171 12.83 23.56 13.48
C GLN A 171 13.48 22.24 13.92
N HIS A 172 14.49 22.29 14.80
CA HIS A 172 15.15 21.10 15.30
C HIS A 172 14.21 20.26 16.19
N ARG A 173 13.52 20.91 17.13
CA ARG A 173 12.55 20.25 18.01
C ARG A 173 11.38 19.64 17.23
N ILE A 174 10.83 20.37 16.27
CA ILE A 174 9.78 19.86 15.36
C ILE A 174 10.25 18.60 14.63
N LYS A 175 11.50 18.59 14.13
CA LYS A 175 12.07 17.40 13.48
C LYS A 175 12.14 16.22 14.44
N LEU A 176 12.53 16.42 15.70
CA LEU A 176 12.57 15.36 16.70
C LEU A 176 11.18 14.82 17.04
N PHE A 177 10.17 15.68 17.23
CA PHE A 177 8.79 15.25 17.47
C PHE A 177 8.25 14.40 16.31
N ARG A 178 8.46 14.86 15.08
CA ARG A 178 8.11 14.08 13.88
C ARG A 178 8.84 12.75 13.84
N LEU A 179 10.12 12.72 14.23
CA LEU A 179 10.90 11.49 14.26
C LEU A 179 10.40 10.50 15.32
N VAL A 180 10.02 10.97 16.52
CA VAL A 180 9.38 10.11 17.54
C VAL A 180 8.07 9.52 16.99
N LYS A 181 7.17 10.35 16.45
CA LYS A 181 5.92 9.87 15.81
C LYS A 181 6.22 8.82 14.74
N LYS A 182 7.20 9.09 13.87
CA LYS A 182 7.61 8.19 12.79
C LYS A 182 8.12 6.84 13.30
N GLU A 183 8.97 6.82 14.31
CA GLU A 183 9.48 5.56 14.88
C GLU A 183 8.38 4.77 15.62
N ILE A 184 7.41 5.44 16.25
CA ILE A 184 6.21 4.77 16.79
C ILE A 184 5.41 4.10 15.65
N LEU A 185 5.15 4.81 14.55
CA LEU A 185 4.43 4.23 13.41
C LEU A 185 5.15 3.02 12.80
N LYS A 186 6.49 3.02 12.80
CA LYS A 186 7.29 1.86 12.36
C LYS A 186 7.18 0.70 13.35
N ALA A 187 7.28 0.95 14.65
CA ALA A 187 7.11 -0.10 15.67
C ALA A 187 5.72 -0.75 15.56
N LEU A 188 4.66 0.04 15.41
CA LEU A 188 3.32 -0.47 15.13
C LEU A 188 3.31 -1.30 13.84
N GLY A 189 3.95 -0.80 12.77
CA GLY A 189 4.08 -1.50 11.50
C GLY A 189 4.72 -2.88 11.61
N GLU A 190 5.80 -3.04 12.38
CA GLU A 190 6.45 -4.34 12.55
C GLU A 190 5.52 -5.37 13.22
N ALA A 191 4.66 -4.95 14.17
CA ALA A 191 3.67 -5.86 14.75
C ALA A 191 2.58 -6.26 13.76
N PHE A 192 2.08 -5.34 12.93
CA PHE A 192 1.13 -5.71 11.87
C PHE A 192 1.78 -6.57 10.78
N SER A 193 3.06 -6.35 10.46
CA SER A 193 3.81 -7.14 9.48
C SER A 193 4.00 -8.59 9.93
N GLY A 194 4.36 -8.77 11.20
CA GLY A 194 4.69 -10.06 11.81
C GLY A 194 3.49 -10.88 12.28
N THR A 195 2.25 -10.36 12.22
CA THR A 195 1.08 -11.10 12.72
C THR A 195 0.78 -12.36 11.91
N ASN A 196 0.57 -13.46 12.61
CA ASN A 196 0.03 -14.71 12.06
C ASN A 196 -1.48 -14.86 12.31
N ASP A 197 -2.08 -13.91 13.06
CA ASP A 197 -3.51 -13.87 13.39
C ASP A 197 -4.08 -12.48 13.06
N PRO A 198 -4.44 -12.24 11.79
CA PRO A 198 -5.03 -10.98 11.35
C PRO A 198 -6.34 -10.60 12.06
N GLU A 199 -7.11 -11.60 12.47
CA GLU A 199 -8.43 -11.40 13.10
C GLU A 199 -8.26 -10.88 14.54
N SER A 200 -7.38 -11.49 15.32
CA SER A 200 -7.10 -11.06 16.70
C SER A 200 -6.47 -9.68 16.76
N ILE A 201 -5.49 -9.38 15.90
CA ILE A 201 -4.86 -8.04 15.90
C ILE A 201 -5.85 -6.95 15.44
N SER A 202 -6.75 -7.28 14.49
CA SER A 202 -7.83 -6.38 14.08
C SER A 202 -8.81 -6.07 15.22
N ARG A 203 -9.11 -7.05 16.09
CA ARG A 203 -10.01 -6.84 17.24
C ARG A 203 -9.36 -6.11 18.39
N HIS A 204 -8.11 -6.44 18.71
CA HIS A 204 -7.50 -6.06 20.00
C HIS A 204 -6.49 -4.92 19.92
N ILE A 205 -5.92 -4.64 18.75
CA ILE A 205 -4.88 -3.60 18.58
C ILE A 205 -5.36 -2.50 17.65
N LEU A 206 -5.88 -2.86 16.48
CA LEU A 206 -6.24 -1.93 15.42
C LEU A 206 -7.17 -0.79 15.88
N PRO A 207 -8.25 -1.01 16.68
CA PRO A 207 -9.19 0.06 17.03
C PRO A 207 -8.52 1.14 17.88
N TYR A 208 -7.61 0.76 18.77
CA TYR A 208 -6.85 1.70 19.59
C TYR A 208 -5.86 2.50 18.75
N VAL A 209 -5.15 1.83 17.84
CA VAL A 209 -4.24 2.50 16.90
C VAL A 209 -5.01 3.52 16.09
N PHE A 210 -6.06 3.11 15.39
CA PHE A 210 -6.86 3.96 14.49
C PHE A 210 -7.51 5.14 15.20
N LYS A 211 -8.06 4.92 16.42
CA LYS A 211 -8.61 5.99 17.24
C LYS A 211 -7.59 7.10 17.55
N THR A 212 -6.30 6.74 17.69
CA THR A 212 -5.23 7.69 17.99
C THR A 212 -4.64 8.33 16.73
N ILE A 213 -4.33 7.55 15.70
CA ILE A 213 -3.48 8.03 14.59
C ILE A 213 -4.26 8.62 13.40
N LEU A 214 -5.49 8.17 13.12
CA LEU A 214 -6.27 8.65 11.97
C LEU A 214 -6.67 10.13 12.12
N PRO A 215 -7.27 10.56 13.25
CA PRO A 215 -7.68 11.95 13.42
C PRO A 215 -6.49 12.91 13.36
N ASP A 216 -5.35 12.51 13.93
CA ASP A 216 -4.11 13.27 13.93
C ASP A 216 -3.61 13.58 12.50
N TYR A 217 -3.56 12.58 11.62
CA TYR A 217 -3.10 12.80 10.24
C TYR A 217 -3.99 13.80 9.49
N ALA A 218 -5.31 13.70 9.67
CA ALA A 218 -6.25 14.61 9.01
C ALA A 218 -6.14 16.05 9.52
N GLN A 219 -6.00 16.24 10.83
CA GLN A 219 -5.90 17.54 11.50
C GLN A 219 -4.51 18.19 11.35
N SER A 220 -3.48 17.39 11.09
CA SER A 220 -2.14 17.88 10.79
C SER A 220 -2.15 18.77 9.55
N GLY A 221 -1.49 19.94 9.66
CA GLY A 221 -1.24 20.81 8.51
C GLY A 221 -0.47 20.07 7.41
N GLU A 222 -0.73 20.42 6.15
CA GLU A 222 -0.24 19.68 4.96
C GLU A 222 1.27 19.42 4.98
N SER A 223 2.07 20.42 5.35
CA SER A 223 3.55 20.30 5.44
C SER A 223 4.06 19.37 6.56
N PHE A 224 3.18 19.00 7.50
CA PHE A 224 3.51 18.17 8.66
C PHE A 224 3.00 16.74 8.56
N ARG A 225 2.15 16.43 7.57
CA ARG A 225 1.72 15.06 7.27
C ARG A 225 2.93 14.20 6.90
N ASP A 226 3.08 13.05 7.56
CA ASP A 226 4.21 12.13 7.36
C ASP A 226 3.80 10.96 6.46
N ALA A 227 4.58 10.68 5.41
CA ALA A 227 4.34 9.56 4.51
C ALA A 227 4.44 8.19 5.20
N GLN A 228 5.16 8.08 6.33
CA GLN A 228 5.20 6.86 7.13
C GLN A 228 3.80 6.41 7.59
N PHE A 229 2.87 7.35 7.78
CA PHE A 229 1.49 7.03 8.11
C PHE A 229 0.80 6.26 6.99
N LEU A 230 0.96 6.71 5.74
CA LEU A 230 0.42 6.01 4.56
C LEU A 230 1.09 4.65 4.33
N VAL A 231 2.39 4.52 4.65
CA VAL A 231 3.10 3.23 4.66
C VAL A 231 2.44 2.26 5.64
N LEU A 232 2.15 2.71 6.87
CA LEU A 232 1.49 1.90 7.89
C LEU A 232 0.09 1.47 7.44
N LEU A 233 -0.71 2.39 6.90
CA LEU A 233 -2.05 2.05 6.41
C LEU A 233 -2.01 1.04 5.26
N THR A 234 -1.07 1.20 4.33
CA THR A 234 -0.88 0.26 3.21
C THR A 234 -0.57 -1.14 3.76
N LEU A 235 0.39 -1.24 4.68
CA LEU A 235 0.76 -2.49 5.32
C LEU A 235 -0.41 -3.14 6.07
N ILE A 236 -1.18 -2.35 6.83
CA ILE A 236 -2.36 -2.82 7.56
C ILE A 236 -3.40 -3.40 6.59
N VAL A 237 -3.71 -2.69 5.50
CA VAL A 237 -4.69 -3.15 4.50
C VAL A 237 -4.21 -4.45 3.83
N GLU A 238 -2.93 -4.53 3.44
CA GLU A 238 -2.37 -5.71 2.79
C GLU A 238 -2.32 -6.94 3.72
N LYS A 239 -1.99 -6.72 5.00
CA LYS A 239 -1.87 -7.80 5.99
C LYS A 239 -3.20 -8.27 6.54
N LEU A 240 -4.13 -7.36 6.81
CA LEU A 240 -5.39 -7.68 7.47
C LEU A 240 -6.54 -7.96 6.47
N ARG A 241 -6.45 -7.43 5.24
CA ARG A 241 -7.40 -7.68 4.15
C ARG A 241 -8.86 -7.45 4.55
N SER A 242 -9.72 -8.46 4.47
CA SER A 242 -11.13 -8.36 4.82
C SER A 242 -11.38 -7.97 6.28
N ASN A 243 -10.40 -8.16 7.18
CA ASN A 243 -10.50 -7.78 8.59
C ASN A 243 -10.44 -6.26 8.85
N VAL A 244 -10.16 -5.43 7.84
CA VAL A 244 -10.20 -3.95 7.96
C VAL A 244 -11.41 -3.32 7.27
N LYS A 245 -12.34 -4.14 6.75
CA LYS A 245 -13.49 -3.67 5.95
C LYS A 245 -14.29 -2.55 6.64
N ASP A 246 -14.48 -2.66 7.96
CA ASP A 246 -15.29 -1.73 8.75
C ASP A 246 -14.58 -0.38 8.99
N SER A 247 -13.26 -0.33 8.75
CA SER A 247 -12.44 0.89 8.90
C SER A 247 -12.10 1.55 7.56
N VAL A 248 -12.50 0.97 6.42
CA VAL A 248 -12.16 1.52 5.09
C VAL A 248 -12.73 2.93 4.91
N GLN A 249 -13.95 3.18 5.39
CA GLN A 249 -14.56 4.51 5.33
C GLN A 249 -13.72 5.54 6.10
N ASP A 250 -13.27 5.21 7.30
CA ASP A 250 -12.40 6.10 8.10
C ASP A 250 -11.06 6.31 7.40
N ILE A 251 -10.44 5.26 6.85
CA ILE A 251 -9.21 5.40 6.05
C ILE A 251 -9.42 6.37 4.89
N CYS A 252 -10.54 6.27 4.17
CA CYS A 252 -10.84 7.16 3.06
C CYS A 252 -11.02 8.61 3.51
N VAL A 253 -11.82 8.84 4.56
CA VAL A 253 -12.15 10.18 5.07
C VAL A 253 -10.94 10.87 5.70
N PHE A 254 -10.18 10.16 6.54
CA PHE A 254 -9.07 10.77 7.29
C PHE A 254 -7.76 10.80 6.51
N ALA A 255 -7.51 9.84 5.61
CA ALA A 255 -6.22 9.71 4.93
C ALA A 255 -6.31 9.93 3.42
N VAL A 256 -7.18 9.20 2.72
CA VAL A 256 -7.18 9.19 1.25
C VAL A 256 -7.63 10.53 0.69
N CYS A 257 -8.83 10.97 1.04
CA CYS A 257 -9.43 12.16 0.46
C CYS A 257 -8.59 13.43 0.75
N PRO A 258 -8.20 13.70 2.01
CA PRO A 258 -7.39 14.88 2.31
C PRO A 258 -6.00 14.86 1.65
N THR A 259 -5.46 13.67 1.35
CA THR A 259 -4.17 13.55 0.66
C THR A 259 -4.33 13.79 -0.84
N LEU A 260 -5.36 13.23 -1.48
CA LEU A 260 -5.66 13.46 -2.90
C LEU A 260 -5.94 14.93 -3.21
N GLU A 261 -6.70 15.61 -2.34
CA GLU A 261 -6.97 17.04 -2.46
C GLU A 261 -5.68 17.86 -2.41
N MET A 262 -4.75 17.49 -1.54
CA MET A 262 -3.47 18.18 -1.37
C MET A 262 -2.53 17.94 -2.57
N ILE A 263 -2.38 16.68 -3.02
CA ILE A 263 -1.42 16.36 -4.09
C ILE A 263 -1.89 16.76 -5.50
N SER A 264 -3.19 16.94 -5.70
CA SER A 264 -3.75 17.25 -7.03
C SER A 264 -3.56 18.71 -7.45
N ARG A 265 -3.22 19.60 -6.51
CA ARG A 265 -3.00 21.05 -6.77
C ARG A 265 -1.83 21.33 -7.70
N ASN A 266 -0.79 20.50 -7.67
CA ASN A 266 0.36 20.58 -8.58
C ASN A 266 1.08 19.23 -8.68
N MET A 267 2.01 19.11 -9.62
CA MET A 267 2.76 17.87 -9.90
C MET A 267 4.12 17.78 -9.17
N GLN A 268 4.48 18.72 -8.29
CA GLN A 268 5.82 18.82 -7.69
C GLN A 268 5.84 18.55 -6.18
N ASP A 269 4.92 19.11 -5.41
CA ASP A 269 4.94 19.07 -3.94
C ASP A 269 4.63 17.70 -3.32
N PHE A 270 5.23 17.36 -2.18
CA PHE A 270 4.93 16.11 -1.46
C PHE A 270 5.17 14.80 -2.25
N PRO A 271 6.33 14.62 -2.90
CA PRO A 271 6.63 13.41 -3.70
C PRO A 271 6.51 12.10 -2.91
N ASP A 272 6.91 12.11 -1.63
CA ASP A 272 6.78 10.95 -0.75
C ASP A 272 5.31 10.59 -0.49
N LEU A 273 4.46 11.59 -0.26
CA LEU A 273 3.03 11.36 -0.04
C LEU A 273 2.35 10.83 -1.30
N ARG A 274 2.69 11.36 -2.48
CA ARG A 274 2.20 10.83 -3.77
C ARG A 274 2.50 9.34 -3.92
N THR A 275 3.77 8.97 -3.74
CA THR A 275 4.20 7.58 -3.89
C THR A 275 3.42 6.65 -2.97
N HIS A 276 3.20 7.04 -1.72
CA HIS A 276 2.56 6.18 -0.73
C HIS A 276 1.03 6.20 -0.80
N ILE A 277 0.41 7.31 -1.24
CA ILE A 277 -1.05 7.32 -1.42
C ILE A 277 -1.49 6.38 -2.53
N PHE A 278 -0.77 6.30 -3.66
CA PHE A 278 -1.12 5.38 -4.74
C PHE A 278 -0.85 3.92 -4.37
N LYS A 279 0.16 3.64 -3.54
CA LYS A 279 0.33 2.31 -2.93
C LYS A 279 -0.88 1.93 -2.05
N LEU A 280 -1.36 2.86 -1.22
CA LEU A 280 -2.54 2.66 -0.39
C LEU A 280 -3.81 2.44 -1.23
N LEU A 281 -4.03 3.26 -2.28
CA LEU A 281 -5.16 3.08 -3.19
C LEU A 281 -5.15 1.70 -3.87
N ARG A 282 -3.97 1.23 -4.30
CA ARG A 282 -3.83 -0.12 -4.88
C ARG A 282 -4.13 -1.21 -3.85
N ALA A 283 -3.64 -1.06 -2.61
CA ALA A 283 -3.91 -2.00 -1.53
C ALA A 283 -5.41 -2.08 -1.19
N LEU A 284 -6.09 -0.94 -1.08
CA LEU A 284 -7.53 -0.85 -0.86
C LEU A 284 -8.31 -1.49 -2.02
N THR A 285 -7.92 -1.18 -3.25
CA THR A 285 -8.52 -1.78 -4.44
C THR A 285 -8.41 -3.29 -4.38
N ARG A 286 -7.22 -3.87 -4.11
CA ARG A 286 -7.01 -5.33 -4.16
C ARG A 286 -7.59 -6.11 -2.99
N ASN A 287 -7.61 -5.53 -1.79
CA ASN A 287 -7.90 -6.29 -0.57
C ASN A 287 -9.25 -5.92 0.06
N CYS A 288 -9.83 -4.77 -0.30
CA CYS A 288 -11.01 -4.20 0.35
C CYS A 288 -11.96 -3.51 -0.65
N PHE A 289 -12.11 -4.09 -1.85
CA PHE A 289 -12.79 -3.42 -2.97
C PHE A 289 -14.22 -2.98 -2.68
N GLY A 290 -15.07 -3.83 -2.09
CA GLY A 290 -16.49 -3.49 -1.83
C GLY A 290 -16.66 -2.19 -1.03
N PRO A 291 -16.12 -2.11 0.20
CA PRO A 291 -16.15 -0.86 0.98
C PRO A 291 -15.42 0.31 0.31
N PHE A 292 -14.32 0.05 -0.40
CA PHE A 292 -13.58 1.10 -1.10
C PHE A 292 -14.37 1.67 -2.29
N LEU A 293 -15.13 0.84 -3.00
CA LEU A 293 -16.00 1.24 -4.09
C LEU A 293 -17.16 2.12 -3.59
N GLN A 294 -17.75 1.80 -2.44
CA GLN A 294 -18.76 2.66 -1.80
C GLN A 294 -18.19 4.05 -1.45
N CYS A 295 -16.93 4.12 -1.02
CA CYS A 295 -16.24 5.38 -0.81
C CYS A 295 -16.04 6.14 -2.12
N ALA A 296 -15.67 5.46 -3.21
CA ALA A 296 -15.49 6.05 -4.53
C ALA A 296 -16.81 6.57 -5.15
N GLU A 297 -17.94 5.90 -4.89
CA GLU A 297 -19.27 6.42 -5.27
C GLU A 297 -19.61 7.71 -4.52
N SER A 298 -19.26 7.78 -3.23
CA SER A 298 -19.54 8.94 -2.38
C SER A 298 -18.55 10.09 -2.58
N SER A 299 -17.36 9.81 -3.11
CA SER A 299 -16.28 10.77 -3.29
C SER A 299 -15.64 10.63 -4.67
N PRO A 300 -16.10 11.40 -5.68
CA PRO A 300 -15.57 11.37 -7.05
C PRO A 300 -14.05 11.59 -7.14
N MET A 301 -13.50 12.33 -6.18
CA MET A 301 -12.06 12.61 -6.08
C MET A 301 -11.20 11.34 -6.05
N ILE A 302 -11.73 10.20 -5.59
CA ILE A 302 -10.98 8.94 -5.62
C ILE A 302 -10.72 8.50 -7.07
N VAL A 303 -11.75 8.52 -7.91
CA VAL A 303 -11.63 8.17 -9.34
C VAL A 303 -10.82 9.24 -10.07
N GLU A 304 -11.10 10.52 -9.81
CA GLU A 304 -10.34 11.64 -10.39
C GLU A 304 -8.86 11.60 -10.00
N GLY A 305 -8.54 11.20 -8.77
CA GLY A 305 -7.16 11.04 -8.28
C GLY A 305 -6.41 9.91 -8.98
N ILE A 306 -7.10 8.80 -9.31
CA ILE A 306 -6.53 7.72 -10.12
C ILE A 306 -6.26 8.20 -11.54
N LEU A 307 -7.21 8.92 -12.16
CA LEU A 307 -7.04 9.48 -13.51
C LEU A 307 -5.96 10.56 -13.57
N TRP A 308 -5.84 11.36 -12.51
CA TRP A 308 -4.76 12.32 -12.35
C TRP A 308 -3.39 11.63 -12.28
N ALA A 309 -3.30 10.50 -11.59
CA ALA A 309 -2.06 9.74 -11.49
C ALA A 309 -1.58 9.24 -12.86
N ILE A 310 -2.50 8.74 -13.69
CA ILE A 310 -2.19 8.24 -15.05
C ILE A 310 -1.52 9.33 -15.89
N LYS A 311 -1.95 10.58 -15.75
CA LYS A 311 -1.41 11.75 -16.46
C LYS A 311 -0.21 12.42 -15.77
N HIS A 312 0.37 11.76 -14.75
CA HIS A 312 1.43 12.35 -13.96
C HIS A 312 2.78 12.31 -14.68
N ALA A 313 3.54 13.42 -14.68
CA ALA A 313 4.82 13.53 -15.38
C ALA A 313 5.90 12.53 -14.90
N ALA A 314 5.83 12.09 -13.64
CA ALA A 314 6.70 11.03 -13.11
C ALA A 314 6.14 9.64 -13.49
N SER A 315 6.93 8.87 -14.25
CA SER A 315 6.53 7.55 -14.77
C SER A 315 6.12 6.57 -13.66
N GLU A 316 6.78 6.56 -12.51
CA GLU A 316 6.43 5.66 -11.40
C GLU A 316 4.99 5.88 -10.89
N ILE A 317 4.53 7.13 -10.88
CA ILE A 317 3.17 7.50 -10.46
C ILE A 317 2.18 7.18 -11.58
N SER A 318 2.52 7.49 -12.84
CA SER A 318 1.72 7.15 -14.01
C SER A 318 1.47 5.64 -14.11
N SER A 319 2.53 4.82 -14.06
CA SER A 319 2.42 3.37 -14.04
C SER A 319 1.60 2.85 -12.86
N SER A 320 1.73 3.47 -11.68
CA SER A 320 0.90 3.11 -10.53
C SER A 320 -0.59 3.40 -10.76
N GLY A 321 -0.93 4.54 -11.35
CA GLY A 321 -2.30 4.91 -11.72
C GLY A 321 -2.93 3.93 -12.72
N VAL A 322 -2.17 3.54 -13.75
CA VAL A 322 -2.59 2.56 -14.76
C VAL A 322 -2.89 1.21 -14.12
N GLU A 323 -2.01 0.73 -13.24
CA GLU A 323 -2.21 -0.55 -12.55
C GLU A 323 -3.40 -0.51 -11.58
N ILE A 324 -3.60 0.60 -10.85
CA ILE A 324 -4.77 0.77 -9.96
C ILE A 324 -6.06 0.75 -10.78
N LEU A 325 -6.14 1.52 -11.86
CA LEU A 325 -7.36 1.60 -12.68
C LEU A 325 -7.68 0.24 -13.33
N PHE A 326 -6.67 -0.49 -13.80
CA PHE A 326 -6.87 -1.82 -14.35
C PHE A 326 -7.43 -2.78 -13.29
N ASP A 327 -6.85 -2.81 -12.09
CA ASP A 327 -7.34 -3.63 -10.98
C ASP A 327 -8.75 -3.22 -10.52
N PHE A 328 -9.05 -1.92 -10.55
CA PHE A 328 -10.35 -1.36 -10.19
C PHE A 328 -11.45 -1.78 -11.18
N LEU A 329 -11.20 -1.61 -12.47
CA LEU A 329 -12.14 -1.99 -13.53
C LEU A 329 -12.38 -3.50 -13.55
N ARG A 330 -11.36 -4.34 -13.32
CA ARG A 330 -11.55 -5.79 -13.23
C ARG A 330 -12.47 -6.19 -12.08
N GLN A 331 -12.32 -5.53 -10.93
CA GLN A 331 -13.14 -5.88 -9.77
C GLN A 331 -14.55 -5.34 -9.87
N ILE A 332 -14.75 -4.17 -10.49
CA ILE A 332 -16.09 -3.60 -10.61
C ILE A 332 -17.01 -4.41 -11.53
N MET A 333 -16.46 -5.13 -12.51
CA MET A 333 -17.24 -6.02 -13.38
C MET A 333 -18.04 -7.09 -12.61
N HIS A 334 -17.65 -7.38 -11.38
CA HIS A 334 -18.30 -8.37 -10.52
C HIS A 334 -19.15 -7.74 -9.40
N SER A 335 -19.38 -6.42 -9.45
CA SER A 335 -20.11 -5.67 -8.43
C SER A 335 -21.54 -5.36 -8.85
N ASP A 336 -22.47 -5.35 -7.89
CA ASP A 336 -23.89 -5.03 -8.14
C ASP A 336 -24.12 -3.58 -8.57
N ILE A 337 -23.16 -2.69 -8.29
CA ILE A 337 -23.20 -1.26 -8.62
C ILE A 337 -22.39 -0.91 -9.87
N ALA A 338 -21.94 -1.91 -10.63
CA ALA A 338 -21.15 -1.73 -11.85
C ALA A 338 -21.80 -0.77 -12.86
N GLU A 339 -23.09 -0.95 -13.14
CA GLU A 339 -23.82 -0.12 -14.11
C GLU A 339 -23.87 1.36 -13.68
N ASN A 340 -24.06 1.65 -12.39
CA ASN A 340 -24.05 3.03 -11.89
C ASN A 340 -22.69 3.68 -12.10
N PHE A 341 -21.62 2.95 -11.82
CA PHE A 341 -20.27 3.42 -12.06
C PHE A 341 -19.98 3.63 -13.55
N TYR A 342 -20.41 2.70 -14.42
CA TYR A 342 -20.21 2.85 -15.86
C TYR A 342 -20.89 4.11 -16.37
N VAL A 343 -22.15 4.33 -16.02
CA VAL A 343 -22.90 5.53 -16.38
C VAL A 343 -22.19 6.81 -15.90
N ALA A 344 -21.59 6.80 -14.71
CA ALA A 344 -20.91 7.96 -14.16
C ALA A 344 -19.52 8.23 -14.77
N TYR A 345 -18.72 7.20 -15.02
CA TYR A 345 -17.27 7.36 -15.26
C TYR A 345 -16.75 6.73 -16.55
N PHE A 346 -17.47 5.85 -17.24
CA PHE A 346 -16.94 5.10 -18.38
C PHE A 346 -16.38 6.02 -19.48
N CYS A 347 -17.18 6.99 -19.92
CA CYS A 347 -16.79 7.91 -21.00
C CYS A 347 -15.61 8.81 -20.60
N THR A 348 -15.57 9.23 -19.33
CA THR A 348 -14.46 10.01 -18.76
C THR A 348 -13.18 9.19 -18.76
N ILE A 349 -13.22 7.98 -18.22
CA ILE A 349 -12.06 7.07 -18.19
C ILE A 349 -11.58 6.78 -19.61
N LEU A 350 -12.49 6.47 -20.54
CA LEU A 350 -12.15 6.19 -21.93
C LEU A 350 -11.40 7.36 -22.59
N THR A 351 -11.91 8.58 -22.41
CA THR A 351 -11.31 9.79 -22.99
C THR A 351 -9.92 10.06 -22.41
N GLU A 352 -9.79 9.94 -21.09
CA GLU A 352 -8.52 10.18 -20.39
C GLU A 352 -7.45 9.16 -20.76
N ILE A 353 -7.82 7.89 -20.96
CA ILE A 353 -6.89 6.86 -21.42
C ILE A 353 -6.45 7.11 -22.86
N PHE A 354 -7.34 7.53 -23.76
CA PHE A 354 -6.93 7.93 -25.11
C PHE A 354 -5.97 9.12 -25.09
N ALA A 355 -6.24 10.14 -24.27
CA ALA A 355 -5.36 11.29 -24.13
C ALA A 355 -3.97 10.89 -23.61
N ALA A 356 -3.90 10.04 -22.57
CA ALA A 356 -2.65 9.54 -22.02
C ALA A 356 -1.91 8.60 -22.99
N LEU A 357 -2.64 7.81 -23.80
CA LEU A 357 -2.06 6.93 -24.82
C LEU A 357 -1.32 7.72 -25.91
N THR A 358 -1.85 8.87 -26.32
CA THR A 358 -1.25 9.68 -27.38
C THR A 358 -0.17 10.64 -26.90
N ASP A 359 -0.08 10.91 -25.59
CA ASP A 359 0.94 11.77 -25.02
C ASP A 359 2.33 11.09 -24.98
N THR A 360 3.32 11.78 -25.53
CA THR A 360 4.73 11.37 -25.54
C THR A 360 5.36 11.19 -24.14
N LEU A 361 4.78 11.81 -23.10
CA LEU A 361 5.24 11.65 -21.72
C LEU A 361 4.95 10.24 -21.16
N HIS A 362 3.93 9.55 -21.68
CA HIS A 362 3.44 8.29 -21.12
C HIS A 362 3.72 7.07 -22.00
N THR A 363 4.74 7.17 -22.87
CA THR A 363 5.13 6.10 -23.80
C THR A 363 5.51 4.79 -23.10
N THR A 364 5.98 4.85 -21.84
CA THR A 364 6.33 3.68 -21.01
C THR A 364 5.12 2.84 -20.62
N ASP A 365 3.94 3.47 -20.54
CA ASP A 365 2.71 2.85 -20.06
C ASP A 365 1.75 2.45 -21.18
N PHE A 366 2.20 2.56 -22.44
CA PHE A 366 1.42 2.22 -23.64
C PHE A 366 0.69 0.88 -23.53
N VAL A 367 1.40 -0.19 -23.14
CA VAL A 367 0.79 -1.52 -22.99
C VAL A 367 -0.29 -1.53 -21.93
N GLY A 368 -0.09 -0.81 -20.82
CA GLY A 368 -1.07 -0.67 -19.76
C GLY A 368 -2.32 0.09 -20.21
N HIS A 369 -2.15 1.19 -20.95
CA HIS A 369 -3.25 1.95 -21.54
C HIS A 369 -4.07 1.07 -22.50
N VAL A 370 -3.41 0.31 -23.37
CA VAL A 370 -4.09 -0.59 -24.31
C VAL A 370 -4.87 -1.70 -23.59
N ARG A 371 -4.34 -2.24 -22.49
CA ARG A 371 -5.06 -3.22 -21.65
C ARG A 371 -6.32 -2.62 -21.02
N ILE A 372 -6.26 -1.38 -20.56
CA ILE A 372 -7.43 -0.68 -20.02
C ILE A 372 -8.46 -0.43 -21.13
N LEU A 373 -8.04 0.02 -22.31
CA LEU A 373 -8.95 0.21 -23.46
C LEU A 373 -9.65 -1.09 -23.84
N LEU A 374 -8.90 -2.20 -23.92
CA LEU A 374 -9.46 -3.51 -24.21
C LEU A 374 -10.53 -3.90 -23.17
N LEU A 375 -10.23 -3.70 -21.88
CA LEU A 375 -11.16 -3.97 -20.79
C LEU A 375 -12.42 -3.10 -20.85
N LEU A 376 -12.28 -1.81 -21.17
CA LEU A 376 -13.42 -0.91 -21.37
C LEU A 376 -14.29 -1.35 -22.53
N LEU A 377 -13.71 -1.82 -23.64
CA LEU A 377 -14.47 -2.32 -24.79
C LEU A 377 -15.19 -3.64 -24.47
N GLN A 378 -14.56 -4.52 -23.68
CA GLN A 378 -15.22 -5.71 -23.15
C GLN A 378 -16.41 -5.33 -22.27
N ILE A 379 -16.25 -4.37 -21.36
CA ILE A 379 -17.34 -3.83 -20.53
C ILE A 379 -18.45 -3.26 -21.41
N ALA A 380 -18.14 -2.45 -22.42
CA ALA A 380 -19.15 -1.91 -23.35
C ALA A 380 -19.84 -2.98 -24.20
N GLY A 381 -19.23 -4.14 -24.39
CA GLY A 381 -19.85 -5.29 -25.05
C GLY A 381 -20.94 -5.96 -24.21
N THR A 382 -20.85 -5.88 -22.88
CA THR A 382 -21.77 -6.56 -21.95
C THR A 382 -22.69 -5.63 -21.17
N ALA A 383 -22.25 -4.41 -20.88
CA ALA A 383 -22.97 -3.44 -20.06
C ALA A 383 -24.24 -2.96 -20.76
N LYS A 384 -25.33 -2.85 -20.00
CA LYS A 384 -26.60 -2.33 -20.53
C LYS A 384 -26.51 -0.85 -20.84
N ARG A 385 -25.84 -0.10 -19.97
CA ARG A 385 -25.68 1.34 -20.12
C ARG A 385 -24.32 1.81 -19.61
N ILE A 386 -23.69 2.69 -20.37
CA ILE A 386 -22.35 3.25 -20.05
C ILE A 386 -22.35 4.78 -20.01
N ALA A 387 -23.47 5.42 -20.31
CA ALA A 387 -23.59 6.87 -20.27
C ALA A 387 -25.04 7.31 -19.98
N PRO A 388 -25.24 8.45 -19.30
CA PRO A 388 -26.58 8.94 -18.98
C PRO A 388 -27.35 9.40 -20.24
N ASP A 389 -26.65 9.81 -21.29
CA ASP A 389 -27.22 10.25 -22.57
C ASP A 389 -27.28 9.13 -23.62
N GLN A 390 -26.87 7.90 -23.28
CA GLN A 390 -27.01 6.75 -24.16
C GLN A 390 -28.49 6.50 -24.51
N PRO A 391 -28.87 6.53 -25.81
CA PRO A 391 -30.24 6.22 -26.23
C PRO A 391 -30.60 4.77 -25.90
N VAL A 392 -31.87 4.53 -25.52
CA VAL A 392 -32.36 3.22 -25.05
C VAL A 392 -32.18 2.10 -26.09
N ASP A 393 -32.33 2.42 -27.37
CA ASP A 393 -32.24 1.44 -28.46
C ASP A 393 -30.81 1.20 -28.99
N VAL A 394 -29.83 1.94 -28.45
CA VAL A 394 -28.42 1.85 -28.90
C VAL A 394 -27.62 1.00 -27.92
N LYS A 395 -26.98 -0.05 -28.44
CA LYS A 395 -26.05 -0.87 -27.66
C LYS A 395 -24.86 -0.04 -27.21
N SER A 396 -24.36 -0.33 -26.00
CA SER A 396 -23.24 0.39 -25.39
C SER A 396 -22.01 0.43 -26.31
N ILE A 397 -21.65 -0.67 -26.98
CA ILE A 397 -20.53 -0.71 -27.94
C ILE A 397 -20.71 0.21 -29.16
N ASP A 398 -21.94 0.35 -29.67
CA ASP A 398 -22.24 1.24 -30.79
C ASP A 398 -22.24 2.71 -30.34
N TYR A 399 -22.67 2.97 -29.09
CA TYR A 399 -22.53 4.28 -28.45
C TYR A 399 -21.05 4.67 -28.31
N VAL A 400 -20.18 3.76 -27.83
CA VAL A 400 -18.72 3.99 -27.76
C VAL A 400 -18.15 4.38 -29.12
N ARG A 401 -18.51 3.67 -30.19
CA ARG A 401 -18.04 3.97 -31.55
C ARG A 401 -18.39 5.41 -31.96
N ASN A 402 -19.64 5.82 -31.74
CA ASN A 402 -20.10 7.17 -32.08
C ASN A 402 -19.43 8.25 -31.20
N TYR A 403 -19.26 7.95 -29.91
CA TYR A 403 -18.60 8.83 -28.96
C TYR A 403 -17.14 9.07 -29.34
N LEU A 404 -16.38 8.01 -29.61
CA LEU A 404 -14.98 8.10 -30.05
C LEU A 404 -14.85 8.75 -31.42
N GLN A 405 -15.75 8.49 -32.37
CA GLN A 405 -15.72 9.15 -33.68
C GLN A 405 -15.75 10.68 -33.54
N LYS A 406 -16.60 11.19 -32.63
CA LYS A 406 -16.70 12.62 -32.36
C LYS A 406 -15.45 13.16 -31.66
N ILE A 407 -14.93 12.45 -30.67
CA ILE A 407 -13.76 12.90 -29.89
C ILE A 407 -12.50 12.89 -30.74
N LEU A 408 -12.20 11.77 -31.38
CA LEU A 408 -11.00 11.61 -32.20
C LEU A 408 -11.07 12.53 -33.44
N GLY A 409 -12.24 12.70 -34.04
CA GLY A 409 -12.42 13.62 -35.17
C GLY A 409 -12.16 15.09 -34.83
N ASN A 410 -12.45 15.49 -33.58
CA ASN A 410 -12.13 16.84 -33.10
C ASN A 410 -10.67 16.98 -32.66
N ALA A 411 -10.08 15.91 -32.10
CA ALA A 411 -8.71 15.93 -31.60
C ALA A 411 -7.66 15.85 -32.72
N TYR A 412 -7.93 15.10 -33.79
CA TYR A 412 -6.98 14.80 -34.87
C TYR A 412 -7.49 15.31 -36.23
N PRO A 413 -7.45 16.62 -36.49
CA PRO A 413 -7.95 17.21 -37.74
C PRO A 413 -7.16 16.78 -39.00
N ASN A 414 -5.99 16.17 -38.81
CA ASN A 414 -5.16 15.59 -39.85
C ASN A 414 -5.61 14.19 -40.30
N MET A 415 -6.49 13.53 -39.55
CA MET A 415 -7.10 12.26 -39.95
C MET A 415 -8.44 12.52 -40.62
N ASN A 416 -8.75 11.79 -41.69
CA ASN A 416 -10.06 11.90 -42.32
C ASN A 416 -11.11 11.07 -41.55
N VAL A 417 -12.39 11.41 -41.76
CA VAL A 417 -13.51 10.79 -41.05
C VAL A 417 -13.58 9.28 -41.28
N ASP A 418 -13.26 8.84 -42.50
CA ASP A 418 -13.30 7.43 -42.92
C ASP A 418 -12.19 6.60 -42.26
N GLN A 419 -10.99 7.16 -42.10
CA GLN A 419 -9.85 6.54 -41.40
C GLN A 419 -10.18 6.28 -39.94
N ILE A 420 -10.74 7.28 -39.26
CA ILE A 420 -11.19 7.14 -37.86
C ILE A 420 -12.31 6.09 -37.78
N ALA A 421 -13.25 6.10 -38.72
CA ALA A 421 -14.35 5.14 -38.74
C ALA A 421 -13.87 3.70 -38.98
N GLU A 422 -12.87 3.48 -39.85
CA GLU A 422 -12.25 2.18 -40.09
C GLU A 422 -11.51 1.68 -38.84
N PHE A 423 -10.68 2.54 -38.25
CA PHE A 423 -9.97 2.25 -37.01
C PHE A 423 -10.91 1.84 -35.88
N LEU A 424 -12.00 2.59 -35.68
CA LEU A 424 -13.01 2.28 -34.65
C LEU A 424 -13.82 1.04 -34.98
N ARG A 425 -14.01 0.69 -36.26
CA ARG A 425 -14.65 -0.57 -36.65
C ARG A 425 -13.79 -1.77 -36.27
N ALA A 426 -12.49 -1.70 -36.52
CA ALA A 426 -11.54 -2.75 -36.14
C ALA A 426 -11.41 -2.84 -34.61
N THR A 427 -11.21 -1.71 -33.94
CA THR A 427 -10.99 -1.61 -32.49
C THR A 427 -12.21 -2.06 -31.68
N CYS A 428 -13.43 -1.67 -32.09
CA CYS A 428 -14.66 -2.05 -31.38
C CYS A 428 -15.25 -3.38 -31.88
N SER A 429 -14.48 -4.21 -32.59
CA SER A 429 -14.95 -5.53 -33.02
C SER A 429 -14.90 -6.54 -31.87
N LEU A 430 -15.82 -7.51 -31.91
CA LEU A 430 -15.87 -8.56 -30.88
C LEU A 430 -14.69 -9.52 -31.07
N GLY A 431 -13.96 -9.79 -29.98
CA GLY A 431 -12.90 -10.80 -29.95
C GLY A 431 -11.50 -10.32 -30.34
N VAL A 432 -11.27 -9.01 -30.43
CA VAL A 432 -9.91 -8.45 -30.60
C VAL A 432 -9.05 -8.84 -29.41
N GLY A 433 -7.96 -9.56 -29.67
CA GLY A 433 -6.98 -9.92 -28.64
C GLY A 433 -5.98 -8.78 -28.36
N LEU A 434 -5.27 -8.85 -27.24
CA LEU A 434 -4.31 -7.82 -26.84
C LEU A 434 -3.27 -7.47 -27.93
N ASN A 435 -2.69 -8.47 -28.61
CA ASN A 435 -1.67 -8.25 -29.63
C ASN A 435 -2.22 -7.47 -30.84
N GLU A 436 -3.44 -7.79 -31.25
CA GLU A 436 -4.10 -7.09 -32.36
C GLU A 436 -4.45 -5.66 -31.95
N MET A 437 -4.97 -5.47 -30.74
CA MET A 437 -5.25 -4.14 -30.19
C MET A 437 -3.98 -3.27 -30.08
N LEU A 438 -2.85 -3.84 -29.67
CA LEU A 438 -1.56 -3.14 -29.62
C LEU A 438 -1.13 -2.65 -31.00
N VAL A 439 -1.33 -3.46 -32.04
CA VAL A 439 -1.03 -3.07 -33.43
C VAL A 439 -1.95 -1.96 -33.90
N LEU A 440 -3.27 -2.10 -33.70
CA LEU A 440 -4.26 -1.08 -34.07
C LEU A 440 -3.96 0.27 -33.41
N MET A 441 -3.66 0.26 -32.10
CA MET A 441 -3.36 1.48 -31.34
C MET A 441 -2.04 2.12 -31.77
N ARG A 442 -1.02 1.31 -32.08
CA ARG A 442 0.25 1.80 -32.61
C ARG A 442 0.05 2.46 -33.98
N ASP A 443 -0.65 1.79 -34.89
CA ASP A 443 -0.85 2.27 -36.25
C ASP A 443 -1.68 3.56 -36.23
N PHE A 444 -2.69 3.65 -35.35
CA PHE A 444 -3.42 4.89 -35.07
C PHE A 444 -2.51 6.04 -34.64
N ILE A 445 -1.61 5.82 -33.67
CA ILE A 445 -0.66 6.84 -33.19
C ILE A 445 0.29 7.30 -34.31
N ILE A 446 0.70 6.39 -35.19
CA ILE A 446 1.55 6.72 -36.35
C ILE A 446 0.77 7.59 -37.34
N GLU A 447 -0.46 7.20 -37.66
CA GLU A 447 -1.32 7.91 -38.61
C GLU A 447 -1.74 9.30 -38.09
N SER A 448 -2.01 9.40 -36.79
CA SER A 448 -2.31 10.67 -36.12
C SER A 448 -1.08 11.58 -35.97
N LYS A 449 0.14 11.05 -36.19
CA LYS A 449 1.42 11.76 -36.10
C LYS A 449 1.73 12.35 -34.72
N GLU A 450 1.16 11.79 -33.67
CA GLU A 450 1.38 12.27 -32.29
C GLU A 450 2.76 11.88 -31.76
N TRP A 451 3.34 10.78 -32.25
CA TRP A 451 4.65 10.29 -31.80
C TRP A 451 5.72 10.46 -32.89
N GLY A 452 6.91 10.86 -32.46
CA GLY A 452 8.08 10.98 -33.32
C GLY A 452 8.83 9.66 -33.52
N ALA A 453 9.86 9.70 -34.36
CA ALA A 453 10.71 8.54 -34.67
C ALA A 453 11.49 7.99 -33.45
N LYS A 454 11.60 8.77 -32.36
CA LYS A 454 12.31 8.38 -31.14
C LYS A 454 11.42 7.52 -30.25
N GLU A 455 10.20 7.98 -30.00
CA GLU A 455 9.17 7.29 -29.20
C GLU A 455 8.81 5.95 -29.85
N MET A 456 8.80 5.92 -31.19
CA MET A 456 8.58 4.72 -31.99
C MET A 456 9.61 3.58 -31.74
N LYS A 457 10.83 3.92 -31.31
CA LYS A 457 11.86 2.91 -30.98
C LYS A 457 11.68 2.30 -29.59
N THR A 458 11.02 3.00 -28.68
CA THR A 458 10.74 2.52 -27.33
C THR A 458 9.80 1.32 -27.34
N PHE A 459 8.85 1.27 -28.29
CA PHE A 459 7.94 0.13 -28.49
C PHE A 459 8.65 -1.22 -28.68
N GLN A 460 9.82 -1.25 -29.33
CA GLN A 460 10.51 -2.51 -29.64
C GLN A 460 11.12 -3.18 -28.40
N LYS A 461 11.14 -2.50 -27.24
CA LYS A 461 11.79 -2.95 -26.00
C LYS A 461 10.84 -3.27 -24.86
N ALA A 462 9.52 -3.16 -25.03
CA ALA A 462 8.57 -3.47 -23.97
C ALA A 462 8.54 -5.00 -23.71
N GLU A 463 9.36 -5.47 -22.76
CA GLU A 463 9.41 -6.86 -22.32
C GLU A 463 8.17 -7.28 -21.53
N GLU A 464 7.71 -8.52 -21.76
CA GLU A 464 6.57 -9.12 -21.08
C GLU A 464 6.69 -9.14 -19.55
N THR A 465 5.93 -8.27 -18.86
CA THR A 465 5.84 -8.36 -17.38
C THR A 465 5.07 -9.61 -16.94
N PRO A 466 5.27 -10.11 -15.70
CA PRO A 466 4.59 -11.31 -15.20
C PRO A 466 3.05 -11.24 -15.25
N LEU A 467 2.50 -10.04 -15.07
CA LEU A 467 1.06 -9.75 -15.19
C LEU A 467 0.55 -9.94 -16.62
N TRP A 468 1.39 -9.70 -17.64
CA TRP A 468 1.03 -9.88 -19.06
C TRP A 468 0.91 -11.38 -19.41
N LYS A 469 1.68 -12.23 -18.74
CA LYS A 469 1.58 -13.70 -18.89
C LYS A 469 0.30 -14.24 -18.27
N GLU A 470 -0.16 -13.66 -17.17
CA GLU A 470 -1.42 -14.07 -16.53
C GLU A 470 -2.64 -13.65 -17.35
N PHE A 471 -2.64 -12.43 -17.91
CA PHE A 471 -3.70 -11.95 -18.80
C PHE A 471 -3.80 -12.76 -20.11
N SER A 472 -2.66 -12.98 -20.78
CA SER A 472 -2.60 -13.78 -22.01
C SER A 472 -3.08 -15.21 -21.76
N ARG A 473 -2.75 -15.79 -20.59
CA ARG A 473 -3.25 -17.11 -20.18
C ARG A 473 -4.75 -17.11 -19.89
N THR A 474 -5.29 -16.06 -19.27
CA THR A 474 -6.74 -15.95 -19.04
C THR A 474 -7.53 -15.76 -20.34
N GLU A 475 -7.03 -14.98 -21.31
CA GLU A 475 -7.64 -14.84 -22.64
C GLU A 475 -7.54 -16.15 -23.44
N GLU A 476 -6.38 -16.83 -23.43
CA GLU A 476 -6.22 -18.14 -24.07
C GLU A 476 -7.13 -19.21 -23.43
N CYS A 477 -7.31 -19.19 -22.11
CA CYS A 477 -8.22 -20.08 -21.41
C CYS A 477 -9.69 -19.76 -21.73
N ALA A 478 -10.09 -18.50 -21.76
CA ALA A 478 -11.44 -18.06 -22.10
C ALA A 478 -11.80 -18.40 -23.55
N ALA A 479 -10.92 -18.12 -24.51
CA ALA A 479 -11.08 -18.45 -25.92
C ALA A 479 -11.12 -19.97 -26.19
N ARG A 480 -10.45 -20.78 -25.35
CA ARG A 480 -10.53 -22.25 -25.39
C ARG A 480 -11.80 -22.78 -24.72
N SER A 481 -12.32 -22.12 -23.67
CA SER A 481 -13.56 -22.53 -23.02
C SER A 481 -14.82 -22.18 -23.80
N GLU A 482 -14.84 -21.09 -24.57
CA GLU A 482 -15.99 -20.74 -25.42
C GLU A 482 -16.25 -21.75 -26.54
N ARG A 483 -15.24 -22.50 -26.97
CA ARG A 483 -15.40 -23.56 -27.97
C ARG A 483 -15.89 -24.89 -27.40
N ASN A 484 -15.90 -25.05 -26.07
CA ASN A 484 -16.34 -26.26 -25.39
C ASN A 484 -16.77 -25.94 -23.95
N ILE A 485 -18.08 -25.81 -23.69
CA ILE A 485 -18.84 -26.39 -22.54
C ILE A 485 -20.12 -25.57 -22.21
N ARG A 486 -21.15 -26.32 -21.78
CA ARG A 486 -22.49 -25.93 -21.33
C ARG A 486 -22.50 -25.07 -20.03
N PRO A 487 -23.60 -24.35 -19.73
CA PRO A 487 -23.65 -23.25 -18.74
C PRO A 487 -23.31 -23.58 -17.27
N ASP A 488 -23.25 -24.85 -16.87
CA ASP A 488 -23.23 -25.23 -15.44
C ASP A 488 -21.82 -25.34 -14.81
N ARG A 489 -20.76 -24.79 -15.42
CA ARG A 489 -19.38 -24.92 -14.89
C ARG A 489 -18.53 -23.63 -14.91
N LEU A 490 -19.14 -22.47 -14.71
CA LEU A 490 -18.43 -21.19 -14.49
C LEU A 490 -17.65 -21.10 -13.15
N ASN A 491 -17.85 -22.03 -12.21
CA ASN A 491 -17.29 -21.94 -10.86
C ASN A 491 -15.86 -22.51 -10.66
N ASN A 492 -15.17 -22.98 -11.71
CA ASN A 492 -13.89 -23.69 -11.54
C ASN A 492 -12.77 -23.18 -12.48
N LEU A 493 -12.59 -21.86 -12.61
CA LEU A 493 -11.35 -21.31 -13.18
C LEU A 493 -10.32 -21.06 -12.05
N PRO A 494 -9.05 -21.50 -12.19
CA PRO A 494 -8.02 -21.28 -11.17
C PRO A 494 -7.52 -19.83 -11.25
N GLY A 495 -7.68 -19.06 -10.16
CA GLY A 495 -7.18 -17.69 -10.04
C GLY A 495 -7.98 -16.78 -9.11
N PHE A 496 -9.20 -17.15 -8.73
CA PHE A 496 -10.03 -16.43 -7.75
C PHE A 496 -10.75 -17.46 -6.86
N MET A 497 -10.27 -17.64 -5.63
CA MET A 497 -11.17 -18.11 -4.57
C MET A 497 -11.81 -16.86 -3.98
N LEU A 498 -13.02 -16.54 -4.46
CA LEU A 498 -13.98 -15.83 -3.62
C LEU A 498 -14.21 -16.72 -2.39
N ASP A 499 -13.88 -16.20 -1.21
CA ASP A 499 -14.24 -16.85 0.04
C ASP A 499 -15.75 -17.12 0.00
N LYS A 500 -16.14 -18.40 0.10
CA LYS A 500 -17.54 -18.85 0.03
C LYS A 500 -18.42 -18.33 1.19
N HIS A 501 -17.90 -17.40 1.99
CA HIS A 501 -18.58 -16.77 3.11
C HIS A 501 -19.26 -15.42 2.78
N GLN A 502 -19.24 -14.95 1.52
CA GLN A 502 -19.89 -13.69 1.13
C GLN A 502 -21.23 -13.80 0.38
N THR A 503 -21.79 -15.00 0.16
CA THR A 503 -23.11 -15.15 -0.49
C THR A 503 -24.31 -15.23 0.47
N SER A 504 -24.18 -14.88 1.75
CA SER A 504 -25.30 -14.96 2.70
C SER A 504 -26.16 -13.68 2.81
N TYR A 505 -26.02 -12.71 1.90
CA TYR A 505 -26.79 -11.46 1.95
C TYR A 505 -27.98 -11.38 0.98
N SER A 506 -28.34 -12.47 0.28
CA SER A 506 -29.49 -12.49 -0.65
C SER A 506 -30.66 -13.39 -0.25
N GLU A 507 -30.65 -14.05 0.92
CA GLU A 507 -31.73 -14.98 1.32
C GLU A 507 -32.64 -14.49 2.47
N ALA A 508 -32.51 -13.23 2.92
CA ALA A 508 -33.29 -12.71 4.04
C ALA A 508 -34.42 -11.71 3.65
N LEU A 509 -34.98 -11.80 2.44
CA LEU A 509 -36.06 -10.90 1.98
C LEU A 509 -37.28 -11.62 1.35
N ASN A 510 -37.44 -12.92 1.58
CA ASN A 510 -38.62 -13.67 1.09
C ASN A 510 -39.45 -14.39 2.17
N GLU A 511 -39.23 -14.10 3.45
CA GLU A 511 -40.18 -14.45 4.52
C GLU A 511 -40.15 -13.34 5.58
N PHE A 512 -41.01 -12.33 5.40
CA PHE A 512 -41.82 -11.59 6.39
C PHE A 512 -42.29 -10.24 5.83
#